data_AF-A0A656K286-F1
#
_entry.id   AF-A0A656K286-F1
#
_cell.length_a   1.000
_cell.length_b   1.000
_cell.length_c   1.000
_cell.angle_alpha   90.00
_cell.angle_beta   90.00
_cell.angle_gamma   90.00
#
_symmetry.space_group_name_H-M   'P 1'
#
loop_
_entity.id
_entity.type
_entity.pdbx_description
1 polymer ?
#
loop_
_entity_poly.entity_id
_entity_poly.type
_entity_poly.pdbx_seq_one_letter_code
_entity_poly.pdbx_strand_id
1 'polypeptide(L)'
;ISQLPLEQYPDIAPPTVKISATYTGASAKTVEDSVTQVIEQQMKGLDNLTYMSASSSSAGSASISLTFAAGTDPDVAQMQVQNKLQQAES
;
A
#
# COMPACT_ATOMS: atom_id res chain seq x y z
N ILE A 1 -5.04 39.02 -25.83
CA ILE A 1 -5.30 37.61 -26.16
C ILE A 1 -4.86 36.76 -24.97
N SER A 2 -5.83 36.22 -24.23
CA SER A 2 -5.60 35.41 -23.03
C SER A 2 -5.48 33.95 -23.41
N GLN A 3 -4.33 33.33 -23.12
CA GLN A 3 -4.24 31.89 -22.92
C GLN A 3 -2.95 31.57 -22.18
N LEU A 4 -3.01 31.55 -20.86
CA LEU A 4 -2.04 30.80 -20.07
C LEU A 4 -2.84 29.69 -19.36
N PRO A 5 -2.50 28.43 -19.62
CA PRO A 5 -3.21 27.30 -19.06
C PRO A 5 -3.10 27.38 -17.53
N LEU A 6 -4.25 27.25 -16.91
CA LEU A 6 -4.37 27.03 -15.48
C LEU A 6 -3.79 25.64 -15.20
N GLU A 7 -2.48 25.55 -14.94
CA GLU A 7 -1.86 24.38 -14.30
C GLU A 7 -2.35 24.29 -12.85
N GLN A 8 -3.66 24.07 -12.68
CA GLN A 8 -4.27 23.73 -11.41
C GLN A 8 -4.12 22.22 -11.24
N TYR A 9 -2.94 21.76 -10.85
CA TYR A 9 -2.68 20.60 -9.99
C TYR A 9 -1.15 20.53 -9.90
N PRO A 10 -0.51 20.88 -8.78
CA PRO A 10 0.90 20.56 -8.63
C PRO A 10 1.00 19.02 -8.65
N ASP A 11 1.70 18.47 -9.65
CA ASP A 11 1.90 17.04 -9.88
C ASP A 11 2.88 16.47 -8.83
N ILE A 12 2.53 16.61 -7.55
CA ILE A 12 3.17 15.92 -6.44
C ILE A 12 2.21 14.84 -5.94
N ALA A 13 1.76 13.97 -6.85
CA ALA A 13 1.03 12.78 -6.45
C ALA A 13 1.93 11.94 -5.53
N PRO A 14 1.50 11.64 -4.29
CA PRO A 14 2.31 10.84 -3.39
C PRO A 14 2.56 9.44 -3.98
N PRO A 15 3.79 8.90 -3.84
CA PRO A 15 4.07 7.55 -4.31
C PRO A 15 3.19 6.56 -3.56
N THR A 16 2.53 5.68 -4.31
CA THR A 16 1.59 4.70 -3.75
C THR A 16 1.98 3.30 -4.20
N VAL A 17 2.16 2.39 -3.25
CA VAL A 17 2.45 0.98 -3.49
C VAL A 17 1.20 0.16 -3.19
N LYS A 18 0.80 -0.68 -4.13
CA LYS A 18 -0.35 -1.57 -3.98
C LYS A 18 0.12 -3.01 -3.86
N ILE A 19 -0.28 -3.66 -2.77
CA ILE A 19 -0.06 -5.07 -2.49
C ILE A 19 -1.37 -5.81 -2.75
N SER A 20 -1.28 -6.93 -3.45
CA SER A 20 -2.41 -7.82 -3.66
C SER A 20 -2.03 -9.19 -3.12
N ALA A 21 -2.74 -9.63 -2.09
CA ALA A 21 -2.57 -10.94 -1.49
C ALA A 21 -3.79 -11.81 -1.84
N THR A 22 -3.56 -13.09 -2.10
CA THR A 22 -4.64 -14.03 -2.35
C THR A 22 -4.46 -15.23 -1.44
N TYR A 23 -5.46 -15.46 -0.61
CA TYR A 23 -5.57 -16.59 0.29
C TYR A 23 -6.79 -17.43 -0.11
N THR A 24 -6.57 -18.33 -1.06
CA THR A 24 -7.62 -19.20 -1.60
C THR A 24 -8.18 -20.13 -0.52
N GLY A 25 -9.51 -20.17 -0.39
CA GLY A 25 -10.20 -21.08 0.54
C GLY A 25 -10.41 -20.52 1.95
N ALA A 26 -9.93 -19.30 2.25
CA ALA A 26 -10.25 -18.61 3.50
C ALA A 26 -11.44 -17.65 3.34
N SER A 27 -12.18 -17.45 4.42
CA SER A 27 -13.20 -16.41 4.50
C SER A 27 -12.56 -15.02 4.58
N ALA A 28 -13.26 -13.97 4.13
CA ALA A 28 -12.77 -12.57 4.20
C ALA A 28 -12.23 -12.20 5.58
N LYS A 29 -12.92 -12.64 6.64
CA LYS A 29 -12.55 -12.40 8.03
C LYS A 29 -11.19 -12.99 8.39
N THR A 30 -10.92 -14.21 7.94
CA THR A 30 -9.63 -14.90 8.17
C THR A 30 -8.51 -14.22 7.39
N VAL A 31 -8.76 -13.78 6.15
CA VAL A 31 -7.76 -13.04 5.36
C VAL A 31 -7.44 -11.70 6.02
N GLU A 32 -8.46 -10.99 6.51
CA GLU A 32 -8.27 -9.76 7.27
C GLU A 32 -7.42 -10.01 8.53
N ASP A 33 -7.78 -11.00 9.33
CA ASP A 33 -7.13 -11.24 10.61
C ASP A 33 -5.70 -11.78 10.47
N SER A 34 -5.47 -12.67 9.50
CA SER A 34 -4.17 -13.35 9.34
C SER A 34 -3.24 -12.68 8.33
N VAL A 35 -3.76 -12.07 7.27
CA VAL A 35 -2.92 -11.46 6.21
C VAL A 35 -2.88 -9.96 6.40
N THR A 36 -4.04 -9.30 6.44
CA THR A 36 -4.08 -7.84 6.57
C THR A 36 -3.40 -7.41 7.86
N GLN A 37 -3.83 -7.88 9.04
CA GLN A 37 -3.26 -7.43 10.31
C GLN A 37 -1.74 -7.69 10.41
N VAL A 38 -1.25 -8.85 9.95
CA VAL A 38 0.19 -9.15 9.97
C VAL A 38 0.96 -8.17 9.08
N ILE A 39 0.44 -7.90 7.88
CA ILE A 39 1.02 -6.89 6.99
C ILE A 39 0.97 -5.51 7.68
N GLU A 40 -0.14 -5.10 8.29
CA GLU A 40 -0.24 -3.81 8.97
C GLU A 40 0.84 -3.65 10.05
N GLN A 41 1.04 -4.68 10.88
CA GLN A 41 2.06 -4.65 11.93
C GLN A 41 3.47 -4.54 11.33
N GLN A 42 3.75 -5.29 10.26
CA GLN A 42 5.07 -5.27 9.63
C GLN A 42 5.36 -3.94 8.91
N MET A 43 4.31 -3.29 8.39
CA MET A 43 4.39 -2.04 7.64
C MET A 43 4.42 -0.78 8.54
N LYS A 44 4.05 -0.88 9.82
CA LYS A 44 4.14 0.22 10.81
C LYS A 44 5.55 0.76 11.06
N GLY A 45 6.59 0.10 10.53
CA GLY A 45 7.98 0.54 10.60
C GLY A 45 8.55 1.01 9.27
N LEU A 46 7.72 1.27 8.25
CA LEU A 46 8.17 1.83 6.98
C LEU A 46 8.44 3.32 7.10
N ASP A 47 9.58 3.75 6.58
CA ASP A 47 9.93 5.16 6.49
C ASP A 47 8.99 5.88 5.52
N ASN A 48 8.55 7.09 5.92
CA ASN A 48 7.70 7.97 5.11
C ASN A 48 6.30 7.42 4.75
N LEU A 49 5.82 6.37 5.43
CA LEU A 49 4.44 5.90 5.25
C LEU A 49 3.46 6.94 5.83
N THR A 50 2.58 7.49 4.98
CA THR A 50 1.59 8.50 5.39
C THR A 50 0.26 7.86 5.74
N TYR A 51 -0.24 6.99 4.86
CA TYR A 51 -1.53 6.33 5.04
C TYR A 51 -1.47 4.92 4.46
N MET A 52 -2.22 4.01 5.08
CA MET A 52 -2.42 2.67 4.57
C MET A 52 -3.90 2.34 4.59
N SER A 53 -4.38 1.76 3.50
CA SER A 53 -5.75 1.25 3.36
C SER A 53 -5.67 -0.22 3.03
N ALA A 54 -6.44 -1.05 3.72
CA ALA A 54 -6.57 -2.47 3.39
C ALA A 54 -8.03 -2.82 3.16
N SER A 55 -8.27 -3.68 2.18
CA SER A 55 -9.60 -4.18 1.85
C SER A 55 -9.53 -5.67 1.59
N SER A 56 -10.40 -6.42 2.25
CA SER A 56 -10.48 -7.87 2.16
C SER A 56 -11.79 -8.26 1.48
N SER A 57 -11.72 -9.20 0.55
CA SER A 57 -12.87 -9.71 -0.22
C SER A 57 -13.21 -11.15 0.19
N SER A 58 -14.50 -11.49 0.14
CA SER A 58 -14.99 -12.85 0.43
C SER A 58 -14.52 -13.90 -0.58
N ALA A 59 -13.91 -13.48 -1.68
CA ALA A 59 -13.21 -14.36 -2.62
C ALA A 59 -11.84 -14.87 -2.09
N GLY A 60 -11.45 -14.48 -0.87
CA GLY A 60 -10.13 -14.78 -0.32
C GLY A 60 -9.03 -13.86 -0.87
N SER A 61 -9.39 -12.69 -1.40
CA SER A 61 -8.41 -11.71 -1.91
C SER A 61 -8.31 -10.54 -0.93
N ALA A 62 -7.09 -10.09 -0.66
CA ALA A 62 -6.83 -8.86 0.08
C ALA A 62 -6.05 -7.88 -0.80
N SER A 63 -6.39 -6.60 -0.69
CA SER A 63 -5.69 -5.52 -1.35
C SER A 63 -5.31 -4.47 -0.34
N ILE A 64 -4.02 -4.17 -0.27
CA ILE A 64 -3.46 -3.15 0.62
C ILE A 64 -2.85 -2.05 -0.26
N SER A 65 -3.20 -0.80 0.00
CA SER A 65 -2.64 0.37 -0.65
C SER A 65 -1.89 1.19 0.40
N LEU A 66 -0.59 1.38 0.19
CA LEU A 66 0.29 2.18 1.03
C LEU A 66 0.62 3.47 0.29
N THR A 67 0.27 4.60 0.89
CA THR A 67 0.57 5.94 0.39
C THR A 67 1.69 6.54 1.21
N PHE A 68 2.76 6.93 0.53
CA PHE A 68 3.97 7.50 1.12
C PHE A 68 3.97 9.02 1.01
N ALA A 69 4.81 9.68 1.81
CA ALA A 69 4.94 11.12 1.78
C ALA A 69 5.52 11.59 0.43
N ALA A 70 5.09 12.77 -0.02
CA ALA A 70 5.66 13.40 -1.21
C ALA A 70 7.16 13.66 -1.00
N GLY A 71 8.00 13.22 -1.95
CA GLY A 71 9.45 13.25 -1.84
C GLY A 71 10.10 11.92 -1.42
N THR A 72 9.31 10.90 -1.09
CA THR A 72 9.82 9.53 -0.91
C THR A 72 10.21 8.94 -2.26
N ASP A 73 11.35 8.25 -2.31
CA ASP A 73 11.77 7.54 -3.51
C ASP A 73 10.90 6.26 -3.70
N PRO A 74 10.20 6.10 -4.83
CA PRO A 74 9.31 4.97 -5.06
C PRO A 74 10.06 3.63 -5.17
N ASP A 75 11.32 3.62 -5.61
CA ASP A 75 12.14 2.42 -5.73
C ASP A 75 12.55 1.93 -4.33
N VAL A 76 12.99 2.85 -3.47
CA VAL A 76 13.29 2.55 -2.06
C VAL A 76 12.03 2.08 -1.32
N ALA A 77 10.92 2.79 -1.47
CA ALA A 77 9.65 2.42 -0.83
C ALA A 77 9.18 1.03 -1.28
N GLN A 78 9.29 0.73 -2.58
CA GLN A 78 8.96 -0.59 -3.12
C GLN A 78 9.86 -1.69 -2.55
N MET A 79 11.17 -1.48 -2.50
CA MET A 79 12.12 -2.44 -1.90
C MET A 79 11.84 -2.67 -0.41
N GLN A 80 11.57 -1.62 0.35
CA GLN A 80 11.22 -1.75 1.78
C GLN A 80 9.93 -2.56 1.96
N VAL A 81 8.88 -2.23 1.21
CA VAL A 81 7.61 -2.99 1.24
C VAL A 81 7.84 -4.45 0.89
N GLN A 82 8.62 -4.74 -0.15
CA GLN A 82 8.95 -6.10 -0.55
C GLN A 82 9.71 -6.85 0.55
N ASN A 83 10.71 -6.21 1.17
CA ASN A 83 11.51 -6.82 2.23
C ASN A 83 10.67 -7.10 3.48
N LYS A 84 9.78 -6.17 3.84
CA LYS A 84 8.82 -6.34 4.95
C LYS A 84 7.78 -7.41 4.65
N LEU A 85 7.26 -7.47 3.42
CA LEU A 85 6.30 -8.48 3.01
C LEU A 85 6.88 -9.89 3.13
N GLN A 86 8.12 -10.09 2.67
CA GLN A 86 8.81 -11.38 2.81
C GLN A 86 9.00 -11.79 4.27
N GLN A 87 9.28 -10.84 5.18
CA GLN A 87 9.36 -11.12 6.61
C GLN A 87 8.02 -11.49 7.22
N ALA A 88 6.91 -10.95 6.69
CA ALA A 88 5.56 -11.29 7.14
C ALA A 88 5.09 -12.67 6.66
N GLU A 89 5.66 -13.20 5.57
CA GLU A 89 5.36 -14.53 5.04
C GLU A 89 6.23 -15.66 5.62
N SER A 90 7.30 -15.33 6.37
CA SER A 90 8.30 -16.29 6.88
C SER A 90 7.98 -16.86 8.26
#